data_AF-A0A3D3HH77-F1
#
_entry.id   AF-A0A3D3HH77-F1
#
_cell.length_a   1.000
_cell.length_b   1.000
_cell.length_c   1.000
_cell.angle_alpha   90.00
_cell.angle_beta   90.00
_cell.angle_gamma   90.00
#
_symmetry.space_group_name_H-M   'P 1'
#
loop_
_entity.id
_entity.type
_entity.pdbx_description
1 polymer ?
#
loop_
_entity_poly.entity_id
_entity_poly.type
_entity_poly.pdbx_seq_one_letter_code
_entity_poly.pdbx_strand_id
1 'polypeptide(L)'
;MKNRLLILSLALLILPVMAEGQPATDDLVSSCVLSAGENTTYLKDFRVQLPKASPGGTAPVYKANMYLMKNMKYRFSVCNAPGSNGELVITLYDQGKELISSYNRSTGKKYSTVDFICNKTGLYTIWYDFADGEQGSGVGVVCMIR
;
A
#
# COMPACT_ATOMS: atom_id res chain seq x y z
N MET A 1 49.73 21.65 0.11
CA MET A 1 48.52 21.30 0.91
C MET A 1 47.28 22.12 0.53
N LYS A 2 47.42 23.39 0.11
CA LYS A 2 46.31 24.29 -0.29
C LYS A 2 45.47 23.80 -1.50
N ASN A 3 46.10 23.17 -2.49
CA ASN A 3 45.40 22.65 -3.69
C ASN A 3 44.65 21.31 -3.47
N ARG A 4 44.95 20.57 -2.39
CA ARG A 4 44.22 19.32 -2.07
C ARG A 4 42.93 19.60 -1.31
N LEU A 5 42.87 20.68 -0.51
CA LEU A 5 41.64 21.15 0.13
C LEU A 5 40.62 21.68 -0.90
N LEU A 6 41.09 22.35 -1.96
CA LEU A 6 40.23 22.89 -3.03
C LEU A 6 39.48 21.81 -3.83
N ILE A 7 40.08 20.62 -3.99
CA ILE A 7 39.47 19.50 -4.72
C ILE A 7 38.39 18.82 -3.86
N LEU A 8 38.62 18.69 -2.54
CA LEU A 8 37.63 18.16 -1.60
C LEU A 8 36.43 19.08 -1.40
N SER A 9 36.61 20.40 -1.44
CA SER A 9 35.50 21.35 -1.37
C SER A 9 34.67 21.41 -2.65
N LEU A 10 35.23 21.07 -3.83
CA LEU A 10 34.51 21.05 -5.10
C LEU A 10 33.67 19.77 -5.28
N ALA A 11 34.10 18.64 -4.71
CA ALA A 11 33.36 17.37 -4.77
C ALA A 11 32.07 17.37 -3.92
N LEU A 12 32.01 18.17 -2.86
CA LEU A 12 30.85 18.23 -1.95
C LEU A 12 29.68 19.08 -2.51
N LEU A 13 29.93 19.87 -3.56
CA LEU A 13 28.95 20.78 -4.17
C LEU A 13 28.09 20.14 -5.28
N ILE A 14 28.36 18.89 -5.66
CA ILE A 14 27.67 18.20 -6.78
C ILE A 14 26.62 17.18 -6.28
N LEU A 15 26.46 17.02 -4.96
CA LEU A 15 25.62 15.97 -4.38
C LEU A 15 24.09 16.20 -4.23
N PRO A 16 23.44 17.35 -4.56
CA PRO A 16 22.01 17.47 -4.28
C PRO A 16 21.06 17.26 -5.48
N VAL A 17 21.48 16.65 -6.60
CA VAL A 17 20.63 16.61 -7.81
C VAL A 17 19.75 15.35 -7.95
N MET A 18 19.92 14.32 -7.11
CA MET A 18 19.12 13.08 -7.22
C MET A 18 18.34 12.78 -5.93
N ALA A 19 17.77 13.79 -5.30
CA ALA A 19 16.77 13.59 -4.26
C ALA A 19 15.39 13.81 -4.91
N GLU A 20 14.82 12.77 -5.51
CA GLU A 20 13.38 12.76 -5.77
C GLU A 20 12.68 12.75 -4.41
N GLY A 21 12.11 13.89 -4.01
CA GLY A 21 11.28 13.97 -2.82
C GLY A 21 10.13 12.97 -2.97
N GLN A 22 9.98 12.07 -2.00
CA GLN A 22 8.82 11.19 -1.94
C GLN A 22 7.56 12.07 -2.01
N PRO A 23 6.56 11.76 -2.87
CA PRO A 23 5.31 12.49 -2.90
C PRO A 23 4.79 12.63 -1.49
N ALA A 24 4.27 13.81 -1.12
CA ALA A 24 3.68 14.02 0.19
C ALA A 24 2.63 12.93 0.42
N THR A 25 2.97 11.94 1.24
CA THR A 25 2.21 10.71 1.42
C THR A 25 0.79 10.97 1.90
N ASP A 26 0.55 12.15 2.47
CA ASP A 26 -0.73 12.60 3.00
C ASP A 26 -1.73 12.97 1.89
N ASP A 27 -1.25 13.46 0.74
CA ASP A 27 -2.09 13.74 -0.44
C ASP A 27 -2.60 12.42 -1.06
N LEU A 28 -1.75 11.38 -1.04
CA LEU A 28 -2.13 10.06 -1.52
C LEU A 28 -3.16 9.40 -0.61
N VAL A 29 -3.00 9.52 0.72
CA VAL A 29 -4.03 9.03 1.67
C VAL A 29 -5.35 9.76 1.41
N SER A 30 -5.32 11.09 1.31
CA SER A 30 -6.51 11.92 1.10
C SER A 30 -7.26 11.54 -0.17
N SER A 31 -6.56 11.45 -1.30
CA SER A 31 -7.15 11.00 -2.57
C SER A 31 -7.68 9.57 -2.49
N CYS A 32 -7.00 8.68 -1.76
CA CYS A 32 -7.45 7.31 -1.59
C CYS A 32 -8.74 7.21 -0.74
N VAL A 33 -8.84 7.99 0.33
CA VAL A 33 -10.07 8.11 1.13
C VAL A 33 -11.22 8.61 0.26
N LEU A 34 -10.99 9.63 -0.59
CA LEU A 34 -12.00 10.12 -1.52
C LEU A 34 -12.43 9.05 -2.54
N SER A 35 -11.49 8.23 -3.03
CA SER A 35 -11.78 7.14 -3.96
C SER A 35 -12.60 6.00 -3.33
N ALA A 36 -12.59 5.87 -2.01
CA ALA A 36 -13.43 4.92 -1.29
C ALA A 36 -14.93 5.26 -1.43
N GLY A 37 -15.27 6.46 -1.88
CA GLY A 37 -16.62 6.90 -2.19
C GLY A 37 -17.42 7.44 -1.01
N GLU A 38 -18.61 7.91 -1.32
CA GLU A 38 -19.53 8.55 -0.37
C GLU A 38 -20.11 7.54 0.65
N ASN A 39 -20.70 8.06 1.73
CA ASN A 39 -21.29 7.28 2.84
C ASN A 39 -20.30 6.38 3.59
N THR A 40 -19.01 6.69 3.50
CA THR A 40 -17.96 5.99 4.24
C THR A 40 -17.47 6.80 5.45
N THR A 41 -16.93 6.11 6.45
CA THR A 41 -16.21 6.71 7.59
C THR A 41 -14.79 6.18 7.54
N TYR A 42 -13.83 7.08 7.38
CA TYR A 42 -12.42 6.72 7.45
C TYR A 42 -12.08 6.10 8.82
N LEU A 43 -11.37 4.98 8.82
CA LEU A 43 -10.93 4.31 10.05
C LEU A 43 -9.41 4.28 10.17
N LYS A 44 -8.72 3.83 9.11
CA LYS A 44 -7.27 3.57 9.16
C LYS A 44 -6.64 3.56 7.77
N ASP A 45 -5.41 4.04 7.68
CA ASP A 45 -4.52 3.89 6.53
C ASP A 45 -3.31 3.00 6.83
N PHE A 46 -2.77 2.39 5.78
CA PHE A 46 -1.54 1.61 5.78
C PHE A 46 -0.68 2.06 4.60
N ARG A 47 0.50 2.57 4.88
CA ARG A 47 1.47 3.00 3.86
C ARG A 47 2.38 1.82 3.53
N VAL A 48 2.37 1.39 2.28
CA VAL A 48 3.01 0.16 1.81
C VAL A 48 4.10 0.52 0.83
N GLN A 49 5.32 0.05 1.11
CA GLN A 49 6.44 0.11 0.20
C GLN A 49 7.07 -1.27 0.15
N LEU A 50 7.11 -1.89 -1.02
CA LEU A 50 7.68 -3.22 -1.20
C LEU A 50 8.68 -3.23 -2.35
N PRO A 51 9.81 -3.95 -2.21
CA PRO A 51 10.75 -4.14 -3.29
C PRO A 51 10.18 -5.13 -4.32
N LYS A 52 10.82 -5.19 -5.50
CA LYS A 52 10.52 -6.24 -6.48
C LYS A 52 10.88 -7.62 -5.90
N ALA A 53 10.07 -8.63 -6.22
CA ALA A 53 10.37 -10.02 -5.92
C ALA A 53 11.72 -10.43 -6.53
N SER A 54 12.53 -11.15 -5.76
CA SER A 54 13.76 -11.74 -6.30
C SER A 54 13.43 -12.79 -7.37
N PRO A 55 14.28 -12.98 -8.40
CA PRO A 55 14.05 -14.02 -9.41
C PRO A 55 13.85 -15.40 -8.77
N GLY A 56 12.70 -16.02 -9.01
CA GLY A 56 12.33 -17.33 -8.43
C GLY A 56 11.96 -17.29 -6.94
N GLY A 57 11.91 -16.12 -6.31
CA GLY A 57 11.51 -15.95 -4.91
C GLY A 57 10.03 -15.65 -4.73
N THR A 58 9.56 -15.75 -3.48
CA THR A 58 8.20 -15.36 -3.11
C THR A 58 8.02 -13.85 -3.17
N ALA A 59 6.86 -13.39 -3.66
CA ALA A 59 6.52 -11.98 -3.66
C ALA A 59 6.51 -11.41 -2.23
N PRO A 60 7.13 -10.23 -2.00
CA PRO A 60 7.06 -9.55 -0.71
C PRO A 60 5.62 -9.19 -0.35
N VAL A 61 5.29 -9.26 0.95
CA VAL A 61 3.97 -8.92 1.47
C VAL A 61 4.10 -8.06 2.72
N TYR A 62 3.40 -6.94 2.75
CA TYR A 62 3.19 -6.16 3.97
C TYR A 62 1.96 -6.69 4.71
N LYS A 63 2.11 -7.03 5.99
CA LYS A 63 1.03 -7.60 6.81
C LYS A 63 0.67 -6.64 7.94
N ALA A 64 -0.61 -6.36 8.07
CA ALA A 64 -1.17 -5.61 9.18
C ALA A 64 -2.29 -6.41 9.85
N ASN A 65 -2.62 -6.04 11.08
CA ASN A 65 -3.78 -6.58 11.79
C ASN A 65 -4.76 -5.46 12.12
N MET A 66 -6.05 -5.74 12.00
CA MET A 66 -7.11 -4.79 12.34
C MET A 66 -8.27 -5.51 13.03
N TYR A 67 -8.78 -4.92 14.10
CA TYR A 67 -9.95 -5.42 14.79
C TYR A 67 -11.21 -4.97 14.05
N LEU A 68 -12.06 -5.92 13.65
CA LEU A 68 -13.32 -5.67 12.97
C LEU A 68 -14.49 -6.11 13.85
N MET A 69 -15.61 -5.40 13.74
CA MET A 69 -16.83 -5.65 14.49
C MET A 69 -17.85 -6.39 13.63
N LYS A 70 -18.51 -7.39 14.20
CA LYS A 70 -19.59 -8.15 13.55
C LYS A 70 -20.73 -7.22 13.12
N ASN A 71 -21.35 -7.55 12.00
CA ASN A 71 -22.46 -6.84 11.35
C ASN A 71 -22.09 -5.43 10.84
N MET A 72 -20.81 -5.08 10.81
CA MET A 72 -20.33 -3.86 10.16
C MET A 72 -19.87 -4.16 8.74
N LYS A 73 -20.15 -3.24 7.83
CA LYS A 73 -19.66 -3.29 6.45
C LYS A 73 -18.40 -2.42 6.33
N TYR A 74 -17.33 -3.01 5.81
CA TYR A 74 -16.05 -2.34 5.61
C TYR A 74 -15.74 -2.25 4.12
N ARG A 75 -15.08 -1.16 3.71
CA ARG A 75 -14.49 -0.99 2.40
C ARG A 75 -12.98 -0.88 2.54
N PHE A 76 -12.28 -1.77 1.85
CA PHE A 76 -10.84 -1.74 1.73
C PHE A 76 -10.52 -1.15 0.36
N SER A 77 -9.79 -0.03 0.34
CA SER A 77 -9.40 0.68 -0.87
C SER A 77 -7.88 0.69 -0.99
N VAL A 78 -7.37 0.65 -2.22
CA VAL A 78 -5.93 0.70 -2.52
C VAL A 78 -5.64 1.76 -3.56
N CYS A 79 -4.55 2.49 -3.35
CA CYS A 79 -4.07 3.50 -4.28
C CYS A 79 -2.56 3.38 -4.45
N ASN A 80 -2.12 3.43 -5.71
CA ASN A 80 -0.71 3.41 -6.05
C ASN A 80 -0.13 4.82 -5.92
N ALA A 81 1.07 4.92 -5.37
CA ALA A 81 1.82 6.16 -5.42
C ALA A 81 2.34 6.40 -6.85
N PRO A 82 2.57 7.67 -7.24
CA PRO A 82 3.32 7.98 -8.47
C PRO A 82 4.66 7.23 -8.49
N GLY A 83 5.01 6.64 -9.64
CA GLY A 83 6.25 5.88 -9.81
C GLY A 83 6.20 4.42 -9.32
N SER A 84 5.05 3.93 -8.85
CA SER A 84 4.86 2.50 -8.60
C SER A 84 4.77 1.73 -9.92
N ASN A 85 5.60 0.71 -10.11
CA ASN A 85 5.56 -0.14 -11.30
C ASN A 85 4.45 -1.19 -11.19
N GLY A 86 4.23 -1.71 -9.98
CA GLY A 86 3.16 -2.65 -9.68
C GLY A 86 1.85 -1.97 -9.27
N GLU A 87 0.77 -2.74 -9.37
CA GLU A 87 -0.53 -2.38 -8.82
C GLU A 87 -0.71 -3.00 -7.44
N LEU A 88 -0.91 -2.15 -6.42
CA LEU A 88 -1.18 -2.54 -5.05
C LEU A 88 -2.51 -3.28 -4.97
N VAL A 89 -2.52 -4.41 -4.27
CA VAL A 89 -3.71 -5.23 -4.04
C VAL A 89 -3.84 -5.54 -2.55
N ILE A 90 -5.07 -5.81 -2.11
CA ILE A 90 -5.33 -6.26 -0.74
C ILE A 90 -5.92 -7.65 -0.71
N THR A 91 -5.59 -8.38 0.34
CA THR A 91 -6.26 -9.62 0.70
C THR A 91 -6.54 -9.64 2.19
N LEU A 92 -7.80 -9.87 2.57
CA LEU A 92 -8.23 -9.98 3.96
C LEU A 92 -8.26 -11.45 4.37
N TYR A 93 -7.69 -11.74 5.53
CA TYR A 93 -7.62 -13.08 6.12
C TYR A 93 -8.25 -13.11 7.52
N ASP A 94 -8.82 -14.26 7.85
CA ASP A 94 -9.23 -14.64 9.21
C ASP A 94 -8.57 -15.97 9.54
N GLN A 95 -7.66 -15.96 10.53
CA GLN A 95 -6.92 -17.15 10.97
C GLN A 95 -6.24 -17.92 9.82
N GLY A 96 -5.67 -17.19 8.86
CA GLY A 96 -4.97 -17.75 7.70
C GLY A 96 -5.87 -18.15 6.53
N LYS A 97 -7.21 -18.08 6.68
CA LYS A 97 -8.15 -18.28 5.59
C LYS A 97 -8.40 -16.98 4.84
N GLU A 98 -8.18 -16.97 3.53
CA GLU A 98 -8.54 -15.86 2.66
C GLU A 98 -10.07 -15.67 2.65
N LEU A 99 -10.52 -14.45 2.87
CA LEU A 99 -11.93 -14.08 2.88
C LEU A 99 -12.34 -13.30 1.64
N ILE A 100 -11.50 -12.33 1.24
CA ILE A 100 -11.71 -11.49 0.07
C ILE A 100 -10.38 -10.93 -0.41
N SER A 101 -10.23 -10.79 -1.73
CA SER A 101 -9.08 -10.16 -2.37
C SER A 101 -9.53 -9.16 -3.41
N SER A 102 -8.78 -8.07 -3.57
CA SER A 102 -8.94 -7.14 -4.67
C SER A 102 -8.23 -7.59 -5.94
N TYR A 103 -7.58 -8.76 -5.93
CA TYR A 103 -6.95 -9.36 -7.09
C TYR A 103 -7.45 -10.78 -7.35
N ASN A 104 -8.10 -10.95 -8.50
CA ASN A 104 -8.46 -12.27 -8.99
C ASN A 104 -7.33 -12.83 -9.86
N ARG A 105 -6.51 -13.72 -9.27
CA ARG A 105 -5.33 -14.31 -9.92
C ARG A 105 -5.67 -15.17 -11.15
N SER A 106 -6.85 -15.79 -11.20
CA SER A 106 -7.22 -16.65 -12.34
C SER A 106 -7.61 -15.85 -13.58
N THR A 107 -8.15 -14.64 -13.41
CA THR A 107 -8.58 -13.77 -14.50
C THR A 107 -7.63 -12.59 -14.76
N GLY A 108 -6.68 -12.34 -13.85
CA GLY A 108 -5.82 -11.15 -13.88
C GLY A 108 -6.53 -9.86 -13.48
N LYS A 109 -7.83 -9.91 -13.13
CA LYS A 109 -8.62 -8.73 -12.86
C LYS A 109 -8.34 -8.16 -11.47
N LYS A 110 -8.11 -6.85 -11.42
CA LYS A 110 -7.83 -6.09 -10.21
C LYS A 110 -8.94 -5.08 -9.94
N TYR A 111 -9.15 -4.80 -8.66
CA TYR A 111 -10.14 -3.85 -8.18
C TYR A 111 -9.44 -2.87 -7.24
N SER A 112 -9.75 -1.57 -7.37
CA SER A 112 -9.24 -0.55 -6.44
C SER A 112 -9.90 -0.62 -5.07
N THR A 113 -11.07 -1.25 -4.99
CA THR A 113 -11.82 -1.40 -3.74
C THR A 113 -12.46 -2.79 -3.63
N VAL A 114 -12.62 -3.27 -2.40
CA VAL A 114 -13.48 -4.42 -2.07
C VAL A 114 -14.27 -4.15 -0.81
N ASP A 115 -15.52 -4.63 -0.79
CA ASP A 115 -16.43 -4.51 0.34
C ASP A 115 -16.52 -5.84 1.09
N PHE A 116 -16.47 -5.79 2.41
CA PHE A 116 -16.57 -6.94 3.29
C PHE A 116 -17.60 -6.70 4.39
N ILE A 117 -18.58 -7.59 4.51
CA ILE A 117 -19.51 -7.62 5.64
C ILE A 117 -18.92 -8.55 6.70
N CYS A 118 -18.58 -7.99 7.86
CA CYS A 118 -17.92 -8.74 8.91
C CYS A 118 -18.93 -9.61 9.68
N ASN A 119 -18.75 -10.94 9.62
CA ASN A 119 -19.66 -11.89 10.27
C ASN A 119 -19.21 -12.31 11.68
N LYS A 120 -17.98 -11.96 12.08
CA LYS A 120 -17.37 -12.35 13.36
C LYS A 120 -16.55 -11.18 13.92
N THR A 121 -16.83 -10.75 15.14
CA THR A 121 -15.98 -9.75 15.80
C THR A 121 -14.62 -10.37 16.11
N GLY A 122 -13.53 -9.69 15.77
CA GLY A 122 -12.20 -10.20 16.07
C GLY A 122 -11.08 -9.50 15.32
N LEU A 123 -9.87 -10.02 15.51
CA LEU A 123 -8.67 -9.56 14.82
C LEU A 123 -8.55 -10.26 13.46
N TYR A 124 -8.44 -9.46 12.40
CA TYR A 124 -8.23 -9.91 11.03
C TYR A 124 -6.83 -9.51 10.57
N THR A 125 -6.26 -10.27 9.64
CA THR A 125 -4.96 -9.95 9.03
C THR A 125 -5.19 -9.43 7.62
N ILE A 126 -4.64 -8.26 7.34
CA ILE A 126 -4.70 -7.60 6.04
C ILE A 126 -3.33 -7.75 5.39
N TRP A 127 -3.31 -8.31 4.19
CA TRP A 127 -2.11 -8.43 3.38
C TRP A 127 -2.18 -7.42 2.25
N TYR A 128 -1.05 -6.76 2.03
CA TYR A 128 -0.81 -5.88 0.91
C TYR A 128 0.39 -6.41 0.13
N ASP A 129 0.21 -6.59 -1.16
CA ASP A 129 1.25 -6.96 -2.10
C ASP A 129 1.06 -6.20 -3.42
N PHE A 130 2.09 -6.17 -4.25
CA PHE A 130 1.97 -5.65 -5.61
C PHE A 130 1.79 -6.83 -6.54
N ALA A 131 0.81 -6.74 -7.43
CA ALA A 131 0.54 -7.78 -8.41
C ALA A 131 1.82 -8.15 -9.16
N ASP A 132 1.96 -9.46 -9.42
CA ASP A 132 3.10 -10.06 -10.10
C ASP A 132 4.46 -9.87 -9.38
N GLY A 133 4.42 -9.43 -8.10
CA GLY A 133 5.63 -9.23 -7.29
C GLY A 133 6.45 -8.02 -7.71
N GLU A 134 5.83 -7.04 -8.37
CA GLU A 134 6.51 -5.83 -8.82
C GLU A 134 6.90 -4.92 -7.66
N GLN A 135 7.90 -4.07 -7.89
CA GLN A 135 8.25 -3.01 -6.95
C GLN A 135 7.16 -1.95 -6.95
N GLY A 136 6.81 -1.45 -5.77
CA GLY A 136 5.82 -0.39 -5.69
C GLY A 136 5.72 0.29 -4.34
N SER A 137 5.00 1.40 -4.37
CA SER A 137 4.58 2.18 -3.22
C SER A 137 3.10 2.51 -3.32
N GLY A 138 2.39 2.54 -2.21
CA GLY A 138 0.98 2.85 -2.21
C GLY A 138 0.37 2.93 -0.81
N VAL A 139 -0.93 3.16 -0.78
CA VAL A 139 -1.71 3.29 0.45
C VAL A 139 -2.91 2.37 0.39
N GLY A 140 -3.11 1.61 1.46
CA GLY A 140 -4.36 0.96 1.78
C GLY A 140 -5.19 1.80 2.73
N VAL A 141 -6.46 2.02 2.42
CA VAL A 141 -7.41 2.71 3.30
C VAL A 141 -8.54 1.76 3.68
N VAL A 142 -8.88 1.73 4.97
CA VAL A 142 -10.05 1.03 5.49
C VAL A 142 -11.08 2.06 5.94
N CYS A 143 -12.27 1.95 5.38
CA CYS A 143 -13.42 2.72 5.78
C CYS A 143 -14.56 1.80 6.26
N MET A 144 -15.39 2.32 7.16
CA MET A 144 -16.70 1.74 7.48
C MET A 144 -17.75 2.30 6.52
N ILE A 145 -18.56 1.44 5.92
CA ILE A 145 -19.74 1.86 5.15
C ILE A 145 -20.91 2.01 6.12
N ARG A 146 -21.61 3.14 6.04
CA ARG A 146 -22.84 3.40 6.82
C ARG A 146 -24.05 2.69 6.23
#